data_AF-A0A7S4MT36-F1
#
_entry.id   AF-A0A7S4MT36-F1
#
_cell.length_a   1.000
_cell.length_b   1.000
_cell.length_c   1.000
_cell.angle_alpha   90.00
_cell.angle_beta   90.00
_cell.angle_gamma   90.00
#
_symmetry.space_group_name_H-M   'P 1'
#
loop_
_entity.id
_entity.type
_entity.pdbx_description
1 polymer ?
#
loop_
_entity_poly.entity_id
_entity_poly.type
_entity_poly.pdbx_seq_one_letter_code
_entity_poly.pdbx_strand_id
1 'polypeptide(L)'
;GIQQGELIEIKPIMFTQGINEKQTVAIRLGETKLQERINQENFVLLSEYYNSWSSFHNFHGTILDLSSFARQIQRIGTIIENSKCEKNVQILPKTADLVRSMGGLRFTSCKSAKDRTSMSITWEQGRYLNSKAGLPSTIILKVANDMRSRGVRRENAFRNIGKQKFKFNS
;
A
#
# COMPACT_ATOMS: atom_id res chain seq x y z
N GLY A 1 -4.25 -23.82 -19.86
CA GLY A 1 -4.55 -23.04 -18.64
C GLY A 1 -3.88 -23.64 -17.42
N ILE A 2 -4.37 -23.30 -16.23
CA ILE A 2 -3.78 -23.73 -14.95
C ILE A 2 -3.97 -25.23 -14.69
N GLN A 3 -5.13 -25.80 -15.06
CA GLN A 3 -5.40 -27.24 -14.91
C GLN A 3 -4.49 -28.13 -15.78
N GLN A 4 -3.82 -27.54 -16.77
CA GLN A 4 -2.89 -28.22 -17.67
C GLN A 4 -1.42 -28.08 -17.21
N GLY A 5 -1.18 -27.51 -16.02
CA GLY A 5 0.17 -27.35 -15.46
C GLY A 5 0.97 -26.18 -16.03
N GLU A 6 0.32 -25.23 -16.71
CA GLU A 6 1.00 -24.03 -17.21
C GLU A 6 1.53 -23.15 -16.07
N LEU A 7 2.68 -22.52 -16.31
CA LEU A 7 3.29 -21.59 -15.37
C LEU A 7 2.44 -20.32 -15.23
N ILE A 8 2.35 -19.82 -14.00
CA ILE A 8 1.73 -18.54 -13.70
C ILE A 8 2.83 -17.51 -13.45
N GLU A 9 2.88 -16.48 -14.28
CA GLU A 9 3.82 -15.39 -14.09
C GLU A 9 3.38 -14.47 -12.94
N ILE A 10 4.33 -14.11 -12.08
CA ILE A 10 4.12 -13.13 -11.00
C ILE A 10 4.83 -11.84 -11.39
N LYS A 11 4.12 -10.70 -11.37
CA LYS A 11 4.67 -9.37 -11.58
C LYS A 11 4.87 -8.64 -10.24
N PRO A 12 6.06 -8.71 -9.62
CA PRO A 12 6.31 -8.03 -8.36
C PRO A 12 6.43 -6.53 -8.58
N ILE A 13 5.81 -5.74 -7.70
CA ILE A 13 5.96 -4.29 -7.63
C ILE A 13 6.21 -3.88 -6.17
N MET A 14 7.05 -2.87 -5.98
CA MET A 14 7.43 -2.36 -4.67
C MET A 14 7.30 -0.84 -4.61
N PHE A 15 6.55 -0.37 -3.62
CA PHE A 15 6.49 1.04 -3.25
C PHE A 15 7.00 1.23 -1.82
N THR A 16 7.77 2.30 -1.61
CA THR A 16 8.43 2.57 -0.34
C THR A 16 8.27 4.04 0.07
N GLN A 17 8.09 4.27 1.37
CA GLN A 17 8.04 5.61 1.94
C GLN A 17 8.54 5.57 3.38
N GLY A 18 9.63 6.29 3.65
CA GLY A 18 10.05 6.59 5.02
C GLY A 18 9.05 7.53 5.71
N ILE A 19 8.74 7.27 6.99
CA ILE A 19 7.72 8.04 7.73
C ILE A 19 8.22 8.64 9.05
N ASN A 20 9.47 8.41 9.42
CA ASN A 20 10.07 8.89 10.69
C ASN A 20 10.97 10.10 10.49
N GLU A 21 11.47 10.66 11.60
CA GLU A 21 12.40 11.80 11.62
C GLU A 21 13.65 11.58 10.77
N LYS A 22 14.20 10.36 10.71
CA LYS A 22 15.32 10.05 9.82
C LYS A 22 14.99 10.29 8.35
N GLN A 23 13.74 10.05 7.93
CA GLN A 23 13.30 10.42 6.58
C GLN A 23 13.30 11.94 6.40
N THR A 24 12.85 12.69 7.40
CA THR A 24 12.88 14.15 7.35
C THR A 24 14.31 14.68 7.19
N VAL A 25 15.29 14.06 7.87
CA VAL A 25 16.71 14.39 7.69
C VAL A 25 17.18 14.02 6.29
N ALA A 26 16.90 12.80 5.81
CA ALA A 26 17.28 12.36 4.46
C ALA A 26 16.72 13.28 3.36
N ILE A 27 15.49 13.76 3.51
CA ILE A 27 14.89 14.78 2.62
C ILE A 27 15.73 16.06 2.62
N ARG A 28 16.08 16.59 3.80
CA ARG A 28 16.90 17.81 3.92
C ARG A 28 18.29 17.64 3.32
N LEU A 29 18.86 16.43 3.36
CA LEU A 29 20.17 16.09 2.81
C LEU A 29 20.12 15.67 1.33
N GLY A 30 18.94 15.58 0.71
CA GLY A 30 18.79 15.13 -0.68
C GLY A 30 19.07 13.63 -0.89
N GLU A 31 18.99 12.82 0.16
CA GLU A 31 19.28 11.37 0.17
C GLU A 31 18.04 10.51 -0.17
N THR A 32 17.01 11.08 -0.78
CA THR A 32 15.75 10.37 -1.14
C THR A 32 15.77 9.73 -2.52
N LYS A 33 16.83 9.94 -3.31
CA LYS A 33 16.93 9.53 -4.73
C LYS A 33 16.63 8.06 -4.98
N LEU A 34 17.11 7.16 -4.11
CA LEU A 34 16.86 5.73 -4.28
C LEU A 34 15.38 5.38 -4.08
N GLN A 35 14.73 5.94 -3.05
CA GLN A 35 13.30 5.75 -2.80
C GLN A 35 12.46 6.25 -3.98
N GLU A 36 12.79 7.44 -4.49
CA GLU A 36 12.12 8.06 -5.63
C GLU A 36 12.27 7.21 -6.89
N ARG A 37 13.48 6.73 -7.18
CA ARG A 37 13.75 5.85 -8.32
C ARG A 37 12.95 4.56 -8.22
N ILE A 38 12.98 3.89 -7.06
CA ILE A 38 12.20 2.66 -6.84
C ILE A 38 10.72 2.92 -7.12
N ASN A 39 10.15 3.98 -6.55
CA ASN A 39 8.72 4.28 -6.73
C ASN A 39 8.37 4.63 -8.18
N GLN A 40 9.25 5.34 -8.90
CA GLN A 40 9.05 5.68 -10.32
C GLN A 40 9.12 4.44 -11.21
N GLU A 41 10.16 3.63 -11.08
CA GLU A 41 10.33 2.40 -11.87
C GLU A 41 9.17 1.42 -11.62
N ASN A 42 8.74 1.27 -10.37
CA ASN A 42 7.62 0.38 -10.04
C ASN A 42 6.25 0.93 -10.46
N PHE A 43 6.12 2.24 -10.65
CA PHE A 43 4.93 2.82 -11.25
C PHE A 43 4.82 2.50 -12.74
N VAL A 44 5.94 2.46 -13.47
CA VAL A 44 5.97 2.01 -14.87
C VAL A 44 5.48 0.56 -14.94
N LEU A 45 6.04 -0.33 -14.12
CA LEU A 45 5.62 -1.74 -14.05
C LEU A 45 4.13 -1.92 -13.69
N LEU A 46 3.63 -1.13 -12.72
CA LEU A 46 2.21 -1.13 -12.36
C LEU A 46 1.33 -0.68 -13.53
N SER A 47 1.76 0.35 -14.27
CA SER A 47 1.02 0.88 -15.42
C SER A 47 0.98 -0.11 -16.59
N GLU A 48 2.10 -0.78 -16.86
CA GLU A 48 2.17 -1.87 -17.84
C GLU A 48 1.24 -3.03 -17.47
N TYR A 49 1.30 -3.49 -16.21
CA TYR A 49 0.40 -4.53 -15.72
C TYR A 49 -1.07 -4.11 -15.84
N TYR A 50 -1.40 -2.88 -15.48
CA TYR A 50 -2.75 -2.33 -15.63
C TYR A 50 -3.23 -2.33 -17.09
N ASN A 51 -2.37 -2.00 -18.06
CA ASN A 51 -2.72 -2.03 -19.47
C ASN A 51 -3.04 -3.45 -19.94
N SER A 52 -2.25 -4.45 -19.54
CA SER A 52 -2.55 -5.86 -19.84
C SER A 52 -3.83 -6.33 -19.15
N TRP A 53 -4.00 -6.01 -17.87
CA TRP A 53 -5.18 -6.37 -17.06
C TRP A 53 -6.48 -5.77 -17.63
N SER A 54 -6.45 -4.49 -18.00
CA SER A 54 -7.62 -3.80 -18.58
C SER A 54 -7.96 -4.34 -19.96
N SER A 55 -6.95 -4.64 -20.79
CA SER A 55 -7.14 -5.28 -22.11
C SER A 55 -7.79 -6.65 -21.98
N PHE A 56 -7.34 -7.47 -21.01
CA PHE A 56 -7.94 -8.77 -20.70
C PHE A 56 -9.43 -8.62 -20.33
N HIS A 57 -9.77 -7.73 -19.41
CA HIS A 57 -11.17 -7.54 -18.98
C HIS A 57 -12.06 -6.98 -20.08
N ASN A 58 -11.52 -6.09 -20.93
CA ASN A 58 -12.24 -5.55 -22.08
C ASN A 58 -12.53 -6.65 -23.12
N PHE A 59 -11.53 -7.49 -23.42
CA PHE A 59 -11.69 -8.62 -24.34
C PHE A 59 -12.71 -9.65 -23.84
N HIS A 60 -12.72 -9.92 -22.53
CA HIS A 60 -13.63 -10.88 -21.91
C HIS A 60 -14.98 -10.28 -21.49
N GLY A 61 -15.27 -9.01 -21.78
CA GLY A 61 -16.56 -8.38 -21.48
C GLY A 61 -16.90 -8.34 -19.98
N THR A 62 -15.90 -8.18 -19.11
CA THR A 62 -16.16 -8.11 -17.66
C THR A 62 -16.86 -6.81 -17.29
N ILE A 63 -17.86 -6.86 -16.41
CA ILE A 63 -18.57 -5.68 -15.90
C ILE A 63 -17.69 -4.98 -14.84
N LEU A 64 -16.73 -4.17 -15.29
CA LEU A 64 -15.85 -3.35 -14.45
C LEU A 64 -15.86 -1.90 -14.92
N ASP A 65 -15.81 -0.96 -13.98
CA ASP A 65 -15.62 0.46 -14.28
C ASP A 65 -14.13 0.77 -14.56
N LEU A 66 -13.67 0.40 -15.75
CA LEU A 66 -12.28 0.63 -16.19
C LEU A 66 -11.89 2.11 -16.15
N SER A 67 -12.85 3.03 -16.35
CA SER A 67 -12.61 4.47 -16.28
C SER A 67 -12.18 4.92 -14.88
N SER A 68 -12.79 4.34 -13.85
CA SER A 68 -12.42 4.61 -12.45
C SER A 68 -11.03 4.05 -12.12
N PHE A 69 -10.66 2.88 -12.64
CA PHE A 69 -9.30 2.34 -12.50
C PHE A 69 -8.26 3.21 -13.20
N ALA A 70 -8.52 3.65 -14.43
CA ALA A 70 -7.64 4.57 -15.17
C ALA A 70 -7.37 5.85 -14.38
N ARG A 71 -8.42 6.44 -13.81
CA ARG A 71 -8.30 7.64 -12.96
C ARG A 71 -7.51 7.36 -11.67
N GLN A 72 -7.60 6.16 -11.10
CA GLN A 72 -6.80 5.78 -9.94
C GLN A 72 -5.31 5.63 -10.28
N ILE A 73 -4.98 5.00 -11.42
CA ILE A 73 -3.60 4.92 -11.94
C ILE A 73 -3.03 6.32 -12.16
N GLN A 74 -3.77 7.21 -12.83
CA GLN A 74 -3.34 8.59 -13.07
C GLN A 74 -3.07 9.34 -11.75
N ARG A 75 -3.98 9.22 -10.77
CA ARG A 75 -3.80 9.81 -9.43
C ARG A 75 -2.55 9.29 -8.72
N ILE A 76 -2.24 7.99 -8.85
CA ILE A 76 -1.01 7.43 -8.27
C ILE A 76 0.22 8.02 -8.95
N GLY A 77 0.20 8.17 -10.28
CA GLY A 77 1.27 8.84 -11.03
C GLY A 77 1.52 10.25 -10.53
N THR A 78 0.47 11.07 -10.43
CA THR A 78 0.56 12.44 -9.87
C THR A 78 1.08 12.45 -8.44
N ILE A 79 0.65 11.51 -7.60
CA ILE A 79 1.16 11.40 -6.22
C ILE A 79 2.68 11.14 -6.27
N ILE A 80 3.15 10.18 -7.06
CA ILE A 80 4.57 9.82 -7.13
C ILE A 80 5.41 10.98 -7.65
N GLU A 81 4.93 11.67 -8.69
CA GLU A 81 5.59 12.87 -9.25
C GLU A 81 5.73 13.98 -8.21
N ASN A 82 4.66 14.27 -7.47
CA ASN A 82 4.63 15.29 -6.44
C ASN A 82 5.35 14.88 -5.15
N SER A 83 5.77 13.62 -5.02
CA SER A 83 6.42 13.11 -3.81
C SER A 83 7.95 13.23 -3.82
N LYS A 84 8.53 13.78 -4.89
CA LYS A 84 9.98 14.01 -4.99
C LYS A 84 10.42 14.93 -3.85
N CYS A 85 11.42 14.51 -3.08
CA CYS A 85 11.89 15.21 -1.88
C CYS A 85 10.80 15.44 -0.81
N GLU A 86 9.69 14.68 -0.81
CA GLU A 86 8.60 14.85 0.17
C GLU A 86 8.31 13.58 0.97
N LYS A 87 7.70 13.76 2.15
CA LYS A 87 7.20 12.67 2.99
C LYS A 87 5.74 12.37 2.64
N ASN A 88 5.49 11.94 1.41
CA ASN A 88 4.12 11.69 0.97
C ASN A 88 3.66 10.26 1.28
N VAL A 89 3.03 10.12 2.44
CA VAL A 89 2.51 8.82 2.89
C VAL A 89 1.38 8.27 2.03
N GLN A 90 0.79 9.06 1.11
CA GLN A 90 -0.32 8.61 0.26
C GLN A 90 0.11 7.62 -0.82
N ILE A 91 1.40 7.52 -1.17
CA ILE A 91 1.91 6.52 -2.13
C ILE A 91 1.47 5.11 -1.70
N LEU A 92 1.70 4.75 -0.44
CA LEU A 92 1.43 3.41 0.10
C LEU A 92 -0.06 3.02 0.10
N PRO A 93 -0.99 3.80 0.68
CA PRO A 93 -2.40 3.44 0.71
C PRO A 93 -3.05 3.47 -0.68
N LYS A 94 -2.69 4.41 -1.56
CA LYS A 94 -3.31 4.52 -2.89
C LYS A 94 -2.93 3.37 -3.80
N THR A 95 -1.64 2.99 -3.81
CA THR A 95 -1.17 1.80 -4.54
C THR A 95 -1.79 0.52 -3.95
N ALA A 96 -1.85 0.41 -2.62
CA ALA A 96 -2.48 -0.72 -1.94
C ALA A 96 -3.97 -0.90 -2.28
N ASP A 97 -4.73 0.19 -2.28
CA ASP A 97 -6.18 0.16 -2.54
C ASP A 97 -6.47 -0.20 -4.01
N LEU A 98 -5.67 0.31 -4.94
CA LEU A 98 -5.74 -0.06 -6.36
C LEU A 98 -5.41 -1.54 -6.59
N VAL A 99 -4.25 -2.01 -6.13
CA VAL A 99 -3.80 -3.41 -6.34
C VAL A 99 -4.82 -4.39 -5.77
N ARG A 100 -5.39 -4.09 -4.59
CA ARG A 100 -6.48 -4.89 -4.02
C ARG A 100 -7.71 -4.91 -4.93
N SER A 101 -8.09 -3.78 -5.50
CA SER A 101 -9.27 -3.68 -6.38
C SER A 101 -9.07 -4.42 -7.70
N MET A 102 -7.82 -4.61 -8.13
CA MET A 102 -7.45 -5.44 -9.29
C MET A 102 -7.28 -6.93 -8.93
N GLY A 103 -7.53 -7.34 -7.68
CA GLY A 103 -7.36 -8.73 -7.23
C GLY A 103 -5.91 -9.14 -6.93
N GLY A 104 -4.98 -8.19 -6.85
CA GLY A 104 -3.56 -8.46 -6.60
C GLY A 104 -3.24 -8.82 -5.15
N LEU A 105 -2.18 -9.61 -4.98
CA LEU A 105 -1.58 -9.91 -3.68
C LEU A 105 -0.81 -8.70 -3.15
N ARG A 106 -0.79 -8.54 -1.82
CA ARG A 106 -0.13 -7.40 -1.20
C ARG A 106 0.63 -7.80 0.04
N PHE A 107 1.82 -7.25 0.14
CA PHE A 107 2.72 -7.38 1.28
C PHE A 107 3.02 -6.01 1.85
N THR A 108 3.12 -5.92 3.17
CA THR A 108 3.49 -4.68 3.85
C THR A 108 4.47 -5.03 4.95
N SER A 109 5.65 -4.44 4.89
CA SER A 109 6.67 -4.64 5.91
C SER A 109 7.43 -3.35 6.17
N CYS A 110 7.99 -3.28 7.36
CA CYS A 110 8.94 -2.27 7.79
C CYS A 110 10.13 -3.01 8.39
N LYS A 111 11.21 -2.29 8.75
CA LYS A 111 12.44 -2.89 9.29
C LYS A 111 12.23 -4.01 10.33
N SER A 112 11.28 -3.86 11.26
CA SER A 112 11.02 -4.83 12.32
C SER A 112 9.67 -5.55 12.21
N ALA A 113 8.94 -5.35 11.10
CA ALA A 113 7.59 -5.88 10.86
C ALA A 113 6.53 -5.61 11.97
N LYS A 114 6.85 -4.74 12.94
CA LYS A 114 6.06 -4.51 14.17
C LYS A 114 5.30 -3.20 14.11
N ASP A 115 5.94 -2.08 14.44
CA ASP A 115 5.23 -0.82 14.71
C ASP A 115 4.62 -0.23 13.43
N ARG A 116 5.45 0.16 12.47
CA ARG A 116 4.99 0.82 11.23
C ARG A 116 4.17 -0.12 10.35
N THR A 117 4.54 -1.40 10.33
CA THR A 117 3.72 -2.43 9.68
C THR A 117 2.33 -2.49 10.29
N SER A 118 2.22 -2.52 11.62
CA SER A 118 0.91 -2.53 12.27
C SER A 118 0.15 -1.23 12.05
N MET A 119 0.82 -0.07 12.02
CA MET A 119 0.18 1.19 11.64
C MET A 119 -0.44 1.13 10.25
N SER A 120 0.33 0.67 9.26
CA SER A 120 -0.12 0.56 7.87
C SER A 120 -1.28 -0.43 7.73
N ILE A 121 -1.11 -1.65 8.25
CA ILE A 121 -2.13 -2.72 8.16
C ILE A 121 -3.45 -2.31 8.81
N THR A 122 -3.40 -1.76 10.03
CA THR A 122 -4.64 -1.35 10.72
C THR A 122 -5.31 -0.15 10.07
N TRP A 123 -4.55 0.79 9.50
CA TRP A 123 -5.13 1.91 8.76
C TRP A 123 -5.81 1.44 7.47
N GLU A 124 -5.17 0.52 6.77
CA GLU A 124 -5.72 -0.12 5.58
C GLU A 124 -6.97 -0.95 5.88
N GLN A 125 -6.99 -1.74 6.96
CA GLN A 125 -8.17 -2.46 7.41
C GLN A 125 -9.33 -1.51 7.69
N GLY A 126 -9.08 -0.38 8.34
CA GLY A 126 -10.09 0.67 8.56
C GLY A 126 -10.63 1.25 7.24
N ARG A 127 -9.75 1.57 6.27
CA ARG A 127 -10.20 2.04 4.94
C ARG A 127 -10.96 0.96 4.17
N TYR A 128 -10.57 -0.30 4.31
CA TYR A 128 -11.27 -1.43 3.69
C TYR A 128 -12.70 -1.54 4.24
N LEU A 129 -12.88 -1.47 5.56
CA LEU A 129 -14.21 -1.45 6.19
C LEU A 129 -15.05 -0.25 5.75
N ASN A 130 -14.44 0.92 5.57
CA ASN A 130 -15.14 2.10 5.02
C ASN A 130 -15.65 1.83 3.59
N SER A 131 -14.78 1.32 2.71
CA SER A 131 -15.15 1.09 1.31
C SER A 131 -16.06 -0.11 1.07
N LYS A 132 -16.00 -1.16 1.90
CA LYS A 132 -16.73 -2.42 1.68
C LYS A 132 -17.89 -2.68 2.64
N ALA A 133 -17.83 -2.13 3.86
CA ALA A 133 -18.83 -2.34 4.90
C ALA A 133 -19.53 -1.04 5.34
N GLY A 134 -19.30 0.07 4.64
CA GLY A 134 -19.97 1.35 4.92
C GLY A 134 -19.55 2.00 6.24
N LEU A 135 -18.39 1.63 6.81
CA LEU A 135 -17.88 2.25 8.03
C LEU A 135 -17.69 3.77 7.80
N PRO A 136 -18.27 4.67 8.62
CA PRO A 136 -18.11 6.11 8.42
C PRO A 136 -16.64 6.56 8.39
N SER A 137 -16.29 7.44 7.46
CA SER A 137 -14.91 7.92 7.28
C SER A 137 -14.34 8.58 8.54
N THR A 138 -15.21 9.18 9.35
CA THR A 138 -14.87 9.85 10.62
C THR A 138 -14.32 8.89 11.69
N ILE A 139 -14.64 7.59 11.61
CA ILE A 139 -14.23 6.61 12.62
C ILE A 139 -13.13 5.66 12.16
N ILE A 140 -12.62 5.79 10.92
CA ILE A 140 -11.53 4.94 10.39
C ILE A 140 -10.32 4.94 11.33
N LEU A 141 -9.89 6.12 11.80
CA LEU A 141 -8.74 6.24 12.69
C LEU A 141 -9.02 5.65 14.07
N LYS A 142 -10.24 5.80 14.58
CA LYS A 142 -10.67 5.18 15.84
C LYS A 142 -10.58 3.66 15.76
N VAL A 143 -11.14 3.07 14.70
CA VAL A 143 -11.08 1.62 14.46
C VAL A 143 -9.64 1.13 14.29
N ALA A 144 -8.80 1.86 13.55
CA ALA A 144 -7.39 1.53 13.43
C ALA A 144 -6.66 1.56 14.78
N ASN A 145 -6.97 2.53 15.64
CA ASN A 145 -6.40 2.62 16.99
C ASN A 145 -6.91 1.51 17.90
N ASP A 146 -8.18 1.11 17.79
CA ASP A 146 -8.74 -0.03 18.51
C ASP A 146 -8.05 -1.34 18.14
N MET A 147 -7.78 -1.56 16.85
CA MET A 147 -6.99 -2.72 16.39
C MET A 147 -5.54 -2.68 16.90
N ARG A 148 -4.95 -1.50 17.12
CA ARG A 148 -3.60 -1.38 17.69
C ARG A 148 -3.58 -1.59 19.20
N SER A 149 -4.65 -1.23 19.91
CA SER A 149 -4.72 -1.35 21.38
C SER A 149 -5.20 -2.72 21.85
N ARG A 150 -6.06 -3.37 21.06
CA ARG A 150 -6.74 -4.62 21.43
C ARG A 150 -6.69 -5.71 20.38
N GLY A 151 -6.20 -5.42 19.17
CA GLY A 151 -6.19 -6.38 18.06
C GLY A 151 -4.99 -7.34 18.06
N VAL A 152 -5.08 -8.31 17.14
CA VAL A 152 -4.17 -9.46 17.03
C VAL A 152 -2.72 -9.10 16.76
N ARG A 153 -2.46 -7.96 16.11
CA ARG A 153 -1.08 -7.55 15.76
C ARG A 153 -0.22 -7.18 16.97
N ARG A 154 -0.80 -7.07 18.16
CA ARG A 154 -0.04 -6.94 19.41
C ARG A 154 0.81 -8.19 19.71
N GLU A 155 0.40 -9.34 19.19
CA GLU A 155 1.18 -10.57 19.29
C GLU A 155 2.49 -10.49 18.51
N ASN A 156 2.52 -9.80 17.36
CA ASN A 156 3.77 -9.50 16.65
C ASN A 156 4.71 -8.65 17.52
N ALA A 157 4.17 -7.74 18.34
CA ALA A 157 4.99 -6.98 19.28
C ALA A 157 5.52 -7.86 20.41
N PHE A 158 4.68 -8.73 20.96
CA PHE A 158 5.08 -9.68 21.98
C PHE A 158 6.21 -10.60 21.51
N ARG A 159 6.07 -11.22 20.34
CA ARG A 159 7.09 -12.12 19.78
C ARG A 159 8.41 -11.42 19.48
N ASN A 160 8.38 -10.14 19.12
CA ASN A 160 9.60 -9.40 18.79
C ASN A 160 10.32 -8.80 19.99
N ILE A 161 9.60 -8.39 21.05
CA ILE A 161 10.20 -7.63 22.17
C ILE A 161 9.70 -8.07 23.57
N GLY A 162 9.00 -9.19 23.67
CA GLY A 162 8.44 -9.72 24.93
C GLY A 162 7.29 -8.89 25.52
N LYS A 163 6.77 -7.89 24.80
CA LYS A 163 5.72 -6.98 25.29
C LYS A 163 4.66 -6.72 24.22
N GLN A 164 3.38 -6.81 24.59
CA GLN A 164 2.24 -6.47 23.74
C GLN A 164 2.01 -4.95 23.64
N LYS A 165 3.08 -4.19 23.38
CA LYS A 165 3.05 -2.72 23.32
C LYS A 165 3.85 -2.24 22.10
N PHE A 166 3.21 -1.39 21.30
CA PHE A 166 3.88 -0.67 20.22
C PHE A 166 4.64 0.53 20.75
N LYS A 167 5.72 0.91 20.07
CA LYS A 167 6.47 2.14 20.34
C LYS A 167 6.34 3.05 19.13
N PHE A 168 5.22 3.77 19.08
CA PHE A 168 5.05 4.88 18.15
C PHE A 168 5.75 6.08 18.78
N ASN A 169 6.88 6.49 18.22
CA ASN A 169 7.45 7.79 18.58
C ASN A 169 6.62 8.86 17.86
N SER A 170 6.28 9.93 18.59
CA SER A 170 5.76 11.18 18.02
C SER A 170 6.76 11.80 17.05
#